data_AF-A0A8A1V433-F1
#
_entry.id   AF-A0A8A1V433-F1
#
_cell.length_a   1.000
_cell.length_b   1.000
_cell.length_c   1.000
_cell.angle_alpha   90.00
_cell.angle_beta   90.00
_cell.angle_gamma   90.00
#
_symmetry.space_group_name_H-M   'P 1'
#
loop_
_entity.id
_entity.type
_entity.pdbx_description
1 polymer ?
#
loop_
_entity_poly.entity_id
_entity_poly.type
_entity_poly.pdbx_seq_one_letter_code
_entity_poly.pdbx_strand_id
1 'polypeptide(L)'
;MPLIPHRNHLREAAGPDENEDQDVTVEATAGTQAFLNGVPGLAHMSTFERGVAALTQYQARENTLTVPRKHTETLHPAEGGEEVLVRLGIWLSNTRSRRTKLTDQQRAALAGLGHHWAR
;
A
#
# COMPACT_ATOMS: atom_id res chain seq x y z
N MET A 1 57.13 -15.49 31.33
CA MET A 1 57.20 -16.96 31.48
C MET A 1 56.38 -17.36 32.69
N PRO A 2 55.80 -18.57 32.73
CA PRO A 2 54.51 -19.05 32.21
C PRO A 2 53.49 -19.13 33.38
N LEU A 3 52.20 -19.49 33.26
CA LEU A 3 51.68 -20.82 32.94
C LEU A 3 50.13 -20.76 33.02
N ILE A 4 49.46 -20.88 31.87
CA ILE A 4 48.13 -21.54 31.77
C ILE A 4 48.47 -23.05 31.86
N PRO A 5 47.79 -23.94 32.62
CA PRO A 5 46.39 -24.31 32.38
C PRO A 5 45.62 -24.82 33.64
N HIS A 6 44.33 -25.20 33.66
CA HIS A 6 43.72 -26.29 32.91
C HIS A 6 42.18 -26.37 33.17
N ARG A 7 41.43 -26.60 32.08
CA ARG A 7 40.34 -27.60 31.93
C ARG A 7 39.02 -27.37 32.71
N ASN A 8 38.01 -26.77 32.07
CA ASN A 8 36.96 -27.38 31.21
C ASN A 8 36.03 -28.37 31.96
N HIS A 9 34.75 -28.02 32.16
CA HIS A 9 33.61 -28.48 31.34
C HIS A 9 32.25 -28.18 32.00
N LEU A 10 31.23 -28.03 31.13
CA LEU A 10 29.77 -28.11 31.34
C LEU A 10 29.08 -26.82 31.85
N ARG A 11 27.95 -26.33 31.33
CA ARG A 11 26.98 -26.74 30.29
C ARG A 11 25.72 -25.88 30.53
N GLU A 12 25.05 -25.43 29.47
CA GLU A 12 23.64 -24.96 29.42
C GLU A 12 23.31 -23.63 30.16
N ALA A 13 22.45 -22.73 29.68
CA ALA A 13 21.69 -22.58 28.44
C ALA A 13 21.10 -21.14 28.41
N ALA A 14 20.71 -20.70 27.20
CA ALA A 14 19.80 -19.59 26.88
C ALA A 14 20.30 -18.17 27.19
N GLY A 15 20.36 -17.21 26.27
CA GLY A 15 19.99 -17.09 24.86
C GLY A 15 20.27 -15.62 24.49
N PRO A 16 20.61 -15.29 23.24
CA PRO A 16 21.07 -13.95 22.89
C PRO A 16 19.89 -12.98 22.78
N ASP A 17 19.83 -12.02 23.72
CA ASP A 17 19.15 -10.75 23.53
C ASP A 17 20.18 -9.79 22.93
N GLU A 18 20.09 -9.56 21.63
CA GLU A 18 20.63 -8.41 20.91
C GLU A 18 20.15 -8.55 19.46
N ASN A 19 18.91 -8.11 19.23
CA ASN A 19 18.40 -7.89 17.89
C ASN A 19 19.22 -6.74 17.28
N GLU A 20 20.07 -7.10 16.34
CA GLU A 20 20.81 -6.19 15.48
C GLU A 20 19.79 -5.42 14.61
N ASP A 21 19.54 -4.16 14.99
CA ASP A 21 18.75 -3.19 14.25
C ASP A 21 19.27 -3.12 12.82
N GLN A 22 18.45 -3.63 11.90
CA GLN A 22 18.75 -3.74 10.49
C GLN A 22 18.83 -2.34 9.87
N ASP A 23 19.96 -2.08 9.21
CA ASP A 23 20.09 -1.08 8.15
C ASP A 23 19.06 -1.39 7.05
N VAL A 24 17.89 -0.76 7.14
CA VAL A 24 16.91 -0.72 6.06
C VAL A 24 17.01 0.65 5.42
N THR A 25 17.66 0.69 4.26
CA THR A 25 17.45 1.75 3.27
C THR A 25 15.99 1.68 2.79
N VAL A 26 15.10 2.40 3.49
CA VAL A 26 13.68 2.57 3.12
C VAL A 26 13.55 3.65 2.04
N GLU A 27 13.85 3.31 0.79
CA GLU A 27 13.42 4.10 -0.36
C GLU A 27 12.08 3.56 -0.91
N ALA A 28 10.96 3.80 -0.19
CA ALA A 28 9.60 3.67 -0.76
C ALA A 28 8.43 4.21 0.11
N THR A 29 8.63 5.03 1.15
CA THR A 29 7.54 5.41 2.09
C THR A 29 6.68 6.60 1.65
N ALA A 30 6.39 6.78 0.35
CA ALA A 30 5.47 7.83 -0.10
C ALA A 30 4.04 7.32 -0.42
N GLY A 31 3.85 6.00 -0.63
CA GLY A 31 2.52 5.41 -0.88
C GLY A 31 1.65 5.30 0.38
N THR A 32 2.27 5.41 1.55
CA THR A 32 1.65 5.20 2.86
C THR A 32 0.88 6.42 3.38
N GLN A 33 1.03 7.62 2.82
CA GLN A 33 0.44 8.81 3.45
C GLN A 33 -1.08 8.94 3.27
N ALA A 34 -1.69 8.38 2.22
CA ALA A 34 -3.15 8.40 2.07
C ALA A 34 -3.85 7.43 3.04
N PHE A 35 -3.18 6.30 3.35
CA PHE A 35 -3.68 5.26 4.23
C PHE A 35 -2.54 4.79 5.14
N LEU A 36 -2.20 5.61 6.13
CA LEU A 36 -1.08 5.36 7.07
C LEU A 36 -1.20 4.00 7.78
N ASN A 37 -2.42 3.53 7.97
CA ASN A 37 -2.73 2.23 8.59
C ASN A 37 -3.24 1.19 7.59
N GLY A 38 -3.13 1.42 6.27
CA GLY A 38 -3.76 0.59 5.24
C GLY A 38 -5.23 0.95 4.98
N VAL A 39 -5.82 0.37 3.94
CA VAL A 39 -7.22 0.60 3.56
C VAL A 39 -8.13 -0.30 4.40
N PRO A 40 -9.00 0.26 5.26
CA PRO A 40 -9.92 -0.55 6.05
C PRO A 40 -11.00 -1.17 5.16
N GLY A 41 -11.36 -2.44 5.39
CA GLY A 41 -12.42 -3.11 4.62
C GLY A 41 -12.11 -3.38 3.15
N LEU A 42 -10.84 -3.32 2.73
CA LEU A 42 -10.43 -3.53 1.33
C LEU A 42 -10.94 -4.85 0.72
N ALA A 43 -11.03 -5.90 1.53
CA ALA A 43 -11.53 -7.21 1.13
C ALA A 43 -13.03 -7.18 0.75
N HIS A 44 -13.82 -6.30 1.37
CA HIS A 44 -15.26 -6.18 1.14
C HIS A 44 -15.62 -5.05 0.17
N MET A 45 -14.66 -4.19 -0.18
CA MET A 45 -14.86 -3.12 -1.14
C MET A 45 -15.21 -3.65 -2.53
N SER A 46 -16.03 -2.90 -3.25
CA SER A 46 -16.27 -3.12 -4.66
C SER A 46 -15.04 -2.74 -5.50
N THR A 47 -15.01 -3.21 -6.75
CA THR A 47 -13.96 -2.81 -7.72
C THR A 47 -13.94 -1.29 -7.96
N PHE A 48 -15.07 -0.61 -7.76
CA PHE A 48 -15.12 0.85 -7.84
C PHE A 48 -14.41 1.49 -6.65
N GLU A 49 -14.75 1.08 -5.42
CA GLU A 49 -14.15 1.61 -4.19
C GLU A 49 -12.65 1.35 -4.13
N ARG A 50 -12.20 0.16 -4.55
CA ARG A 50 -10.78 -0.14 -4.72
C ARG A 50 -10.10 0.80 -5.71
N GLY A 51 -10.74 1.09 -6.84
CA GLY A 51 -10.22 2.05 -7.81
C GLY A 51 -10.13 3.48 -7.28
N VAL A 52 -11.11 3.90 -6.48
CA VAL A 52 -11.13 5.21 -5.81
C VAL A 52 -10.03 5.29 -4.74
N ALA A 53 -9.88 4.25 -3.92
CA ALA A 53 -8.83 4.17 -2.91
C ALA A 53 -7.43 4.21 -3.56
N ALA A 54 -7.22 3.41 -4.60
CA ALA A 54 -5.97 3.41 -5.34
C ALA A 54 -5.70 4.78 -6.01
N LEU A 55 -6.73 5.45 -6.53
CA LEU A 55 -6.58 6.77 -7.13
C LEU A 55 -6.21 7.82 -6.08
N THR A 56 -6.80 7.72 -4.88
CA THR A 56 -6.50 8.59 -3.74
C THR A 56 -5.05 8.40 -3.30
N GLN A 57 -4.57 7.15 -3.23
CA GLN A 57 -3.18 6.83 -2.93
C GLN A 57 -2.22 7.40 -3.99
N TYR A 58 -2.53 7.19 -5.28
CA TYR A 58 -1.74 7.72 -6.38
C TYR A 58 -1.70 9.25 -6.39
N GLN A 59 -2.84 9.91 -6.17
CA GLN A 59 -2.92 11.38 -6.09
C GLN A 59 -2.08 11.94 -4.94
N ALA A 60 -2.11 11.29 -3.78
CA ALA A 60 -1.27 11.68 -2.64
C ALA A 60 0.23 11.53 -2.96
N ARG A 61 0.61 10.55 -3.77
CA ARG A 61 2.00 10.25 -4.12
C ARG A 61 2.57 11.14 -5.20
N GLU A 62 1.83 11.32 -6.30
CA GLU A 62 2.33 11.97 -7.51
C GLU A 62 1.81 13.40 -7.68
N ASN A 63 0.83 13.81 -6.85
CA ASN A 63 0.10 15.08 -6.99
C ASN A 63 -0.47 15.30 -8.40
N THR A 64 -0.60 14.22 -9.17
CA THR A 64 -0.86 14.24 -10.60
C THR A 64 -2.11 13.41 -10.90
N LEU A 65 -2.98 13.96 -11.74
CA LEU A 65 -4.23 13.32 -12.18
C LEU A 65 -4.05 12.44 -13.43
N THR A 66 -2.86 12.49 -14.03
CA THR A 66 -2.50 11.78 -15.26
C THR A 66 -1.90 10.42 -14.90
N VAL A 67 -2.77 9.44 -14.66
CA VAL A 67 -2.34 8.06 -14.42
C VAL A 67 -1.88 7.41 -15.75
N PRO A 68 -0.64 6.88 -15.83
CA PRO A 68 -0.20 6.10 -16.99
C PRO A 68 -1.12 4.91 -17.22
N ARG A 69 -1.43 4.58 -18.48
CA ARG A 69 -2.42 3.53 -18.81
C ARG A 69 -2.06 2.14 -18.28
N LYS A 70 -0.77 1.85 -18.08
CA LYS A 70 -0.24 0.59 -17.51
C LYS A 70 0.04 0.65 -16.01
N HIS A 71 -0.22 1.80 -15.36
CA HIS A 71 0.04 1.96 -13.95
C HIS A 71 -0.89 1.06 -13.13
N THR A 72 -0.27 0.33 -12.20
CA THR A 72 -0.93 -0.58 -11.27
C THR A 72 -0.49 -0.16 -9.88
N GLU A 73 -1.46 0.00 -9.00
CA GLU A 73 -1.26 0.42 -7.64
C GLU A 73 -1.67 -0.70 -6.70
N THR A 74 -0.81 -0.99 -5.73
CA THR A 74 -1.06 -2.02 -4.72
C THR A 74 -1.73 -1.36 -3.53
N LEU A 75 -2.89 -1.89 -3.14
CA LEU A 75 -3.60 -1.51 -1.93
C LEU A 75 -3.34 -2.53 -0.84
N HIS A 76 -2.88 -2.05 0.31
CA HIS A 76 -2.65 -2.87 1.48
C HIS A 76 -3.85 -2.78 2.43
N PRO A 77 -4.45 -3.89 2.85
CA PRO A 77 -5.54 -3.88 3.83
C PRO A 77 -5.03 -3.51 5.22
N ALA A 78 -5.82 -2.74 5.97
CA ALA A 78 -5.46 -2.29 7.32
C ALA A 78 -5.45 -3.41 8.38
N GLU A 79 -6.31 -4.41 8.21
CA GLU A 79 -6.65 -5.39 9.26
C GLU A 79 -5.87 -6.71 9.10
N GLY A 80 -4.82 -6.70 8.27
CA GLY A 80 -4.15 -7.91 7.79
C GLY A 80 -4.99 -8.62 6.73
N GLY A 81 -4.40 -8.91 5.57
CA GLY A 81 -5.12 -9.52 4.45
C GLY A 81 -4.32 -9.50 3.15
N GLU A 82 -4.95 -9.96 2.08
CA GLU A 82 -4.31 -10.00 0.76
C GLU A 82 -4.23 -8.59 0.15
N GLU A 83 -3.03 -8.25 -0.32
CA GLU A 83 -2.78 -7.02 -1.06
C GLU A 83 -3.53 -7.05 -2.38
N VAL A 84 -4.28 -5.98 -2.66
CA VAL A 84 -5.07 -5.92 -3.89
C VAL A 84 -4.37 -5.05 -4.93
N LEU A 85 -3.94 -5.68 -6.01
CA LEU A 85 -3.38 -5.01 -7.17
C LEU A 85 -4.49 -4.38 -8.02
N VAL A 86 -4.51 -3.05 -8.08
CA VAL A 86 -5.50 -2.27 -8.83
C VAL A 86 -4.83 -1.63 -10.04
N ARG A 87 -5.23 -2.06 -11.24
CA ARG A 87 -4.74 -1.50 -12.51
C ARG A 87 -5.38 -0.13 -12.79
N LEU A 88 -4.95 0.91 -12.08
CA LEU A 88 -5.57 2.25 -12.10
C LEU A 88 -5.76 2.82 -13.51
N GLY A 89 -4.76 2.72 -14.38
CA GLY A 89 -4.87 3.27 -15.75
C GLY A 89 -5.98 2.60 -16.58
N ILE A 90 -6.18 1.29 -16.38
CA ILE A 90 -7.24 0.52 -17.05
C ILE A 90 -8.58 0.77 -16.38
N TRP A 91 -8.61 0.77 -15.05
CA TRP A 91 -9.81 1.07 -14.29
C TRP A 91 -10.36 2.45 -14.67
N LEU A 92 -9.53 3.50 -14.67
CA LEU A 92 -9.94 4.85 -15.04
C LEU A 92 -10.50 4.92 -16.47
N SER A 93 -9.86 4.21 -17.40
CA SER A 93 -10.34 4.11 -18.79
C SER A 93 -11.70 3.41 -18.87
N ASN A 94 -11.88 2.31 -18.15
CA ASN A 94 -13.12 1.54 -18.11
C ASN A 94 -14.24 2.35 -17.45
N THR A 95 -13.95 2.99 -16.31
CA THR A 95 -14.84 3.87 -15.57
C THR A 95 -15.29 5.05 -16.42
N ARG A 96 -14.39 5.66 -17.20
CA ARG A 96 -14.75 6.73 -18.15
C ARG A 96 -15.69 6.25 -19.25
N SER A 97 -15.42 5.08 -19.85
CA SER A 97 -16.32 4.48 -20.85
C SER A 97 -17.67 4.06 -20.26
N ARG A 98 -17.70 3.63 -19.00
CA ARG A 98 -18.91 3.20 -18.28
C ARG A 98 -19.54 4.32 -17.46
N ARG A 99 -19.15 5.59 -17.66
CA ARG A 99 -19.69 6.72 -16.90
C ARG A 99 -21.22 6.78 -16.91
N THR A 100 -21.84 6.37 -18.02
CA THR A 100 -23.31 6.28 -18.16
C THR A 100 -23.96 5.25 -17.25
N LYS A 101 -23.20 4.26 -16.76
CA LYS A 101 -23.65 3.22 -15.83
C LYS A 101 -23.25 3.49 -14.37
N LEU A 102 -22.46 4.53 -14.11
CA LEU A 102 -22.08 4.92 -12.74
C LEU A 102 -23.24 5.63 -12.05
N THR A 103 -23.41 5.37 -10.76
CA THR A 103 -24.37 6.13 -9.95
C THR A 103 -23.89 7.57 -9.74
N ASP A 104 -24.81 8.49 -9.43
CA ASP A 104 -24.46 9.89 -9.17
C ASP A 104 -23.48 10.04 -8.00
N GLN A 105 -23.58 9.18 -6.98
CA GLN A 105 -22.63 9.17 -5.86
C GLN A 105 -21.21 8.81 -6.30
N GLN A 106 -21.06 7.81 -7.19
CA GLN A 106 -19.76 7.41 -7.74
C GLN A 106 -19.14 8.52 -8.60
N ARG A 107 -19.98 9.19 -9.40
CA ARG A 107 -19.59 10.35 -10.19
C ARG A 107 -19.16 11.54 -9.32
N ALA A 108 -19.91 11.82 -8.26
CA ALA A 108 -19.57 12.85 -7.29
C ALA A 108 -18.25 12.57 -6.57
N ALA A 109 -17.98 11.31 -6.19
CA ALA A 109 -16.71 10.92 -5.59
C ALA A 109 -15.53 11.17 -6.54
N LEU A 110 -15.64 10.79 -7.81
CA LEU A 110 -14.62 11.07 -8.83
C LEU A 110 -14.46 12.58 -9.09
N ALA A 111 -15.56 13.32 -9.17
CA ALA A 111 -15.53 14.76 -9.36
C ALA A 111 -14.87 15.49 -8.19
N GLY A 112 -15.11 15.03 -6.95
CA GLY A 112 -14.46 15.52 -5.73
C GLY A 112 -12.95 15.30 -5.71
N LEU A 113 -12.47 14.25 -6.39
CA LEU A 113 -11.03 13.97 -6.57
C LEU A 113 -10.37 14.79 -7.69
N GLY A 114 -11.10 15.72 -8.33
CA GLY A 114 -10.56 16.56 -9.41
C GLY A 114 -10.80 16.02 -10.83
N HIS A 115 -11.52 14.91 -10.98
CA HIS A 115 -11.91 14.41 -12.30
C HIS A 115 -13.19 15.09 -12.79
N HIS A 116 -13.06 16.30 -13.32
CA HIS A 116 -14.17 17.10 -13.87
C HIS A 116 -14.98 16.41 -14.98
N TRP A 117 -14.39 15.42 -15.66
CA TRP A 117 -15.12 14.61 -16.64
C TRP A 117 -16.19 13.72 -16.00
N ALA A 118 -16.19 13.51 -14.68
CA ALA A 118 -17.16 12.68 -13.99
C ALA A 118 -18.38 13.46 -13.47
N ARG A 119 -18.37 14.80 -13.50
CA ARG A 119 -19.50 15.66 -13.12
C ARG A 119 -20.75 15.39 -13.95
#